data_AF-A0A969TWS8-F1
#
_entry.id   AF-A0A969TWS8-F1
#
_cell.length_a   1.000
_cell.length_b   1.000
_cell.length_c   1.000
_cell.angle_alpha   90.00
_cell.angle_beta   90.00
_cell.angle_gamma   90.00
#
_symmetry.space_group_name_H-M   'P 1'
#
loop_
_entity.id
_entity.type
_entity.pdbx_description
1 polymer ?
#
loop_
_entity_poly.entity_id
_entity_poly.type
_entity_poly.pdbx_seq_one_letter_code
_entity_poly.pdbx_strand_id
1 'polypeptide(L)' 'MLLSLKEKKILLKLITKEQRKLFGQGANKEELKSLEEKIRQSMRNEKTNETKPEKL' A
#
# COMPACT_ATOMS: atom_id res chain seq x y z
N MET A 1 15.93 -0.36 -0.54
CA MET A 1 15.33 -0.40 -1.89
C MET A 1 13.94 0.23 -1.80
N LEU A 2 13.64 1.24 -2.61
CA LEU A 2 12.26 1.69 -2.81
C LEU A 2 11.57 0.70 -3.75
N LEU A 3 10.39 0.21 -3.38
CA LEU A 3 9.56 -0.59 -4.27
C LEU A 3 9.09 0.28 -5.44
N SER A 4 9.11 -0.26 -6.65
CA SER A 4 8.49 0.37 -7.82
C SER A 4 6.97 0.39 -7.70
N LEU A 5 6.33 1.28 -8.46
CA LEU A 5 4.87 1.37 -8.52
C LEU A 5 4.21 0.03 -8.92
N LYS A 6 4.86 -0.76 -9.79
CA LYS A 6 4.38 -2.09 -10.20
C LYS A 6 4.40 -3.06 -9.02
N GLU A 7 5.50 -3.12 -8.27
CA GLU A 7 5.65 -3.98 -7.10
C GLU A 7 4.66 -3.60 -6.00
N LYS A 8 4.47 -2.31 -5.74
CA LYS A 8 3.46 -1.82 -4.78
C LYS A 8 2.05 -2.24 -5.14
N LYS A 9 1.67 -2.16 -6.43
CA LYS A 9 0.36 -2.61 -6.91
C LYS A 9 0.16 -4.12 -6.73
N ILE A 10 1.21 -4.92 -6.97
CA ILE A 10 1.17 -6.38 -6.77
C ILE A 10 0.98 -6.70 -5.28
N LEU A 11 1.76 -6.05 -4.41
CA LEU A 11 1.64 -6.20 -2.95
C LEU A 11 0.24 -5.83 -2.45
N LEU A 12 -0.33 -4.73 -2.96
CA LEU A 12 -1.69 -4.32 -2.60
C LEU A 12 -2.73 -5.39 -2.95
N LYS A 13 -2.64 -5.98 -4.14
CA LYS A 13 -3.52 -7.08 -4.56
C LYS A 13 -3.40 -8.31 -3.67
N LEU A 14 -2.17 -8.65 -3.27
CA LEU A 14 -1.91 -9.79 -2.37
C LEU A 14 -2.49 -9.53 -0.98
N ILE A 15 -2.25 -8.36 -0.40
CA ILE A 15 -2.78 -7.99 0.92
C ILE A 15 -4.32 -8.00 0.91
N THR A 16 -4.96 -7.42 -0.10
CA THR A 16 -6.43 -7.45 -0.21
C THR A 16 -6.95 -8.89 -0.36
N LYS A 17 -6.24 -9.77 -1.06
CA LYS A 17 -6.61 -11.19 -1.19
C LYS A 17 -6.48 -11.92 0.14
N GLU A 18 -5.41 -11.68 0.89
CA GLU A 18 -5.20 -12.29 2.20
C GLU A 18 -6.21 -11.78 3.25
N GLN A 19 -6.53 -10.48 3.25
CA GLN A 19 -7.61 -9.94 4.09
C GLN A 19 -8.97 -10.60 3.80
N ARG A 20 -9.26 -10.95 2.54
CA ARG A 20 -10.49 -11.68 2.16
C ARG A 20 -10.48 -13.14 2.60
N LYS A 21 -9.31 -13.80 2.59
CA LYS A 21 -9.16 -15.18 3.07
C LYS A 21 -9.23 -15.28 4.59
N LEU A 22 -8.69 -14.29 5.30
CA LEU A 22 -8.64 -14.22 6.77
C LEU A 22 -9.96 -13.73 7.40
N PHE A 23 -11.09 -13.86 6.69
CA PHE A 23 -12.43 -13.57 7.20
C PHE A 23 -12.76 -14.54 8.35
N GLY A 24 -12.31 -14.21 9.57
CA GLY A 24 -12.51 -15.03 10.77
C GLY A 24 -11.33 -15.06 11.75
N GLN A 25 -10.12 -14.68 11.35
CA GLN A 25 -8.94 -14.66 12.24
C GLN A 25 -8.59 -13.23 12.62
N GLY A 26 -9.12 -12.76 13.76
CA GLY A 26 -9.09 -11.34 14.17
C GLY A 26 -7.70 -10.73 14.32
N ALA A 27 -6.70 -11.50 14.75
CA ALA A 27 -5.36 -10.97 15.07
C ALA A 27 -4.60 -10.42 13.85
N ASN A 28 -4.71 -11.06 12.68
CA ASN A 28 -3.95 -10.64 11.48
C ASN A 28 -4.64 -9.55 10.66
N LYS A 29 -5.90 -9.23 10.97
CA LYS A 29 -6.71 -8.29 10.18
C LYS A 29 -6.23 -6.85 10.34
N GLU A 30 -5.87 -6.46 11.56
CA GLU A 30 -5.43 -5.09 11.86
C GLU A 30 -4.05 -4.80 11.27
N GLU A 31 -3.11 -5.73 11.41
CA GLU A 31 -1.78 -5.62 10.81
C GLU A 31 -1.84 -5.50 9.29
N LEU A 32 -2.66 -6.35 8.63
CA LEU A 32 -2.84 -6.28 7.18
C LEU A 32 -3.50 -4.99 6.72
N LYS A 33 -4.42 -4.43 7.50
CA LYS A 33 -5.00 -3.11 7.22
C LYS A 33 -3.96 -2.00 7.35
N SER A 34 -3.17 -2.02 8.42
CA SER A 34 -2.08 -1.06 8.63
C SER A 34 -1.06 -1.12 7.49
N LEU A 35 -0.70 -2.33 7.04
CA LEU A 35 0.22 -2.53 5.93
C LEU A 35 -0.35 -2.00 4.61
N GLU A 36 -1.62 -2.27 4.32
CA GLU A 36 -2.31 -1.74 3.15
C GLU A 36 -2.29 -0.20 3.13
N GLU A 37 -2.60 0.42 4.26
CA GLU A 37 -2.64 1.88 4.39
C GLU A 37 -1.27 2.51 4.16
N LYS A 38 -0.20 1.94 4.73
CA LYS A 38 1.17 2.39 4.50
C LYS A 38 1.57 2.33 3.03
N ILE A 39 1.21 1.26 2.31
CA ILE A 39 1.52 1.14 0.88
C ILE A 39 0.72 2.16 0.06
N ARG A 40 -0.58 2.35 0.38
CA ARG A 40 -1.41 3.38 -0.27
C ARG A 40 -0.85 4.78 -0.04
N GLN A 41 -0.40 5.07 1.18
CA GLN A 41 0.25 6.35 1.50
C GLN A 41 1.54 6.53 0.73
N SER A 42 2.38 5.50 0.65
CA SER A 42 3.62 5.54 -0.15
C SER A 42 3.34 5.84 -1.63
N MET A 43 2.32 5.22 -2.23
CA MET A 43 1.91 5.51 -3.60
C MET A 43 1.35 6.94 -3.78
N ARG A 44 0.62 7.48 -2.79
CA ARG A 44 0.15 8.88 -2.81
C ARG A 44 1.29 9.88 -2.71
N ASN A 45 2.30 9.59 -1.89
CA ASN A 45 3.47 10.44 -1.72
C ASN A 45 4.30 10.49 -3.00
N GLU A 46 4.49 9.35 -3.67
CA GLU A 46 5.14 9.30 -4.99
C GLU A 46 4.38 10.11 -6.02
N LYS A 47 3.05 9.95 -6.10
CA LYS A 47 2.22 10.76 -7.00
C LYS A 47 2.35 12.25 -6.70
N THR A 48 2.33 12.66 -5.43
CA THR A 48 2.45 14.08 -5.04
C THR A 48 3.83 14.65 -5.36
N ASN A 49 4.89 13.86 -5.17
CA ASN A 49 6.26 14.23 -5.53
C ASN A 49 6.44 14.33 -7.05
N GLU A 50 5.78 13.49 -7.84
CA GLU A 50 5.73 13.58 -9.31
C GLU A 50 4.93 14.81 -9.78
N THR A 51 3.87 15.19 -9.06
CA THR A 51 2.98 16.31 -9.45
C THR A 51 3.49 17.68 -8.99
N LYS A 52 4.58 17.74 -8.20
CA LYS A 52 5.24 18.99 -7.80
C LYS A 52 6.65 19.09 -8.39
N PRO A 53 6.79 19.60 -9.61
CA PRO A 53 7.90 20.45 -9.95
C PRO A 53 7.42 21.92 -9.99
N GLU A 54 8.35 22.85 -9.78
CA GLU A 54 8.19 24.31 -9.90
C GLU A 54 7.55 25.04 -8.71
N LYS A 55 8.39 25.36 -7.72
CA LYS A 55 8.65 26.74 -7.29
C LYS A 55 9.92 26.75 -6.44
N LEU A 56 11.06 26.82 -7.13
CA LEU A 56 12.29 27.44 -6.64
C LEU A 56 12.60 28.59 -7.59
#